data_AF-A0A816GE01-F1
#
_entry.id   AF-A0A816GE01-F1
#
_cell.length_a   1.000
_cell.length_b   1.000
_cell.length_c   1.000
_cell.angle_alpha   90.00
_cell.angle_beta   90.00
_cell.angle_gamma   90.00
#
_symmetry.space_group_name_H-M   'P 1'
#
loop_
_entity.id
_entity.type
_entity.pdbx_description
1 polymer ?
#
loop_
_entity_poly.entity_id
_entity_poly.type
_entity_poly.pdbx_seq_one_letter_code
_entity_poly.pdbx_strand_id
1 'polypeptide(L)'
;MRDTFLIFVCFILVFLFAFSIASWSLLNTNNHITWLYTVNGSFIDATVSSEDGKWWNWHLLRDLFNWGIWKVFGQVAEPYKNNATDMDAVSENDVYGTFVFLYATVFVVLSNILLLNVLIAMFNQTIGEVINKSKTVWRYQRFWLVDECSKKSILPPPLSIACHLVSFITNLPCLLKRNNPVPDKPEKSKNNYYQMNLEKVYAEKYWKSNVFNRDVKTKTDLALERLETKLNKDKVSLVENVQQVK
;
A
#
# COMPACT_ATOMS: atom_id res chain seq x y z
N MET A 1 -0.79 5.10 -1.59
CA MET A 1 -0.76 3.81 -0.85
C MET A 1 -2.15 3.28 -0.60
N ARG A 2 -3.00 3.96 0.19
CA ARG A 2 -4.34 3.46 0.53
C ARG A 2 -5.19 3.09 -0.69
N ASP A 3 -5.28 3.96 -1.68
CA ASP A 3 -6.23 3.75 -2.80
C ASP A 3 -5.80 2.58 -3.71
N THR A 4 -4.52 2.51 -4.08
CA THR A 4 -3.95 1.39 -4.86
C THR A 4 -3.98 0.07 -4.09
N PHE A 5 -3.70 0.11 -2.79
CA PHE A 5 -3.77 -1.06 -1.91
C PHE A 5 -5.20 -1.57 -1.77
N LEU A 6 -6.19 -0.68 -1.64
CA LEU A 6 -7.59 -1.05 -1.58
C LEU A 6 -8.07 -1.70 -2.88
N ILE A 7 -7.68 -1.17 -4.04
CA ILE A 7 -8.01 -1.79 -5.34
C ILE A 7 -7.44 -3.20 -5.42
N PHE A 8 -6.20 -3.40 -4.98
CA PHE A 8 -5.56 -4.71 -4.95
C PHE A 8 -6.26 -5.69 -3.98
N VAL A 9 -6.58 -5.25 -2.77
CA VAL A 9 -7.30 -6.06 -1.79
C VAL A 9 -8.70 -6.41 -2.30
N CYS A 10 -9.42 -5.47 -2.91
CA CYS A 10 -10.73 -5.73 -3.52
C CYS A 10 -10.63 -6.78 -4.63
N PHE A 11 -9.60 -6.71 -5.48
CA PHE A 11 -9.37 -7.71 -6.51
C PHE A 11 -9.15 -9.12 -5.93
N ILE A 12 -8.33 -9.23 -4.87
CA ILE A 12 -8.14 -10.49 -4.14
C ILE A 12 -9.45 -10.99 -3.55
N LEU A 13 -10.23 -10.13 -2.89
CA LEU A 13 -11.49 -10.52 -2.26
C LEU A 13 -12.48 -11.07 -3.29
N VAL A 14 -12.66 -10.39 -4.43
CA VAL A 14 -13.54 -10.84 -5.51
C VAL A 14 -13.09 -12.20 -6.06
N PHE A 15 -11.79 -12.34 -6.30
CA PHE A 15 -11.20 -13.56 -6.85
C PHE A 15 -11.32 -14.76 -5.89
N LEU A 16 -11.04 -14.56 -4.60
CA LEU A 16 -11.21 -15.57 -3.55
C LEU A 16 -12.66 -15.97 -3.38
N PHE A 17 -13.58 -15.00 -3.37
CA PHE A 17 -15.00 -15.26 -3.18
C PHE A 17 -15.58 -16.08 -4.33
N ALA A 18 -15.18 -15.78 -5.57
CA ALA A 18 -15.58 -16.55 -6.75
C ALA A 18 -15.12 -18.03 -6.68
N PHE A 19 -13.84 -18.26 -6.36
CA PHE A 19 -13.30 -19.61 -6.19
C PHE A 19 -13.96 -20.40 -5.06
N SER A 20 -14.20 -19.72 -3.93
CA SER A 20 -14.78 -20.33 -2.73
C SER A 20 -16.22 -20.77 -2.97
N ILE A 21 -17.04 -19.93 -3.60
CA ILE A 21 -18.43 -20.27 -3.95
C ILE A 21 -18.47 -21.41 -4.97
N ALA A 22 -17.67 -21.31 -6.05
CA ALA A 22 -17.68 -22.30 -7.11
C ALA A 22 -17.35 -23.70 -6.59
N SER A 23 -16.36 -23.80 -5.72
CA SER A 23 -15.92 -25.09 -5.21
C SER A 23 -16.78 -25.63 -4.07
N TRP A 24 -17.30 -24.75 -3.20
CA TRP A 24 -18.29 -25.15 -2.19
C TRP A 24 -19.56 -25.69 -2.86
N SER A 25 -19.98 -25.06 -3.97
CA SER A 25 -21.10 -25.52 -4.77
C SER A 25 -20.84 -26.87 -5.44
N LEU A 26 -19.61 -27.15 -5.87
CA LEU A 26 -19.24 -28.42 -6.52
C LEU A 26 -19.10 -29.59 -5.54
N LEU A 27 -18.68 -29.32 -4.30
CA LEU A 27 -18.53 -30.36 -3.28
C LEU A 27 -19.86 -30.74 -2.61
N ASN A 28 -20.85 -29.84 -2.65
CA ASN A 28 -22.08 -29.94 -1.88
C ASN A 28 -23.33 -29.98 -2.78
N THR A 29 -23.24 -30.71 -3.89
CA THR A 29 -24.31 -30.85 -4.91
C THR A 29 -25.52 -31.64 -4.42
N ASN A 30 -25.34 -32.51 -3.42
CA ASN A 30 -26.37 -33.43 -2.92
C ASN A 30 -27.30 -32.79 -1.88
N ASN A 31 -27.08 -31.53 -1.51
CA ASN A 31 -27.97 -30.78 -0.61
C ASN A 31 -29.06 -30.10 -1.45
N HIS A 32 -30.00 -30.90 -1.95
CA HIS A 32 -31.27 -30.51 -2.60
C HIS A 32 -31.29 -29.17 -3.35
N ILE A 33 -30.69 -29.10 -4.54
CA ILE A 33 -31.25 -28.25 -5.61
C ILE A 33 -32.29 -29.10 -6.34
N THR A 34 -33.49 -29.22 -5.76
CA THR A 34 -34.63 -29.84 -6.45
C THR A 34 -35.17 -28.86 -7.48
N TRP A 35 -34.79 -29.04 -8.74
CA TRP A 35 -35.45 -28.37 -9.87
C TRP A 35 -36.94 -28.76 -9.89
N LEU A 36 -37.80 -27.74 -9.92
CA LEU A 36 -39.27 -27.78 -9.93
C LEU A 36 -39.88 -29.01 -10.62
N TYR A 37 -40.43 -29.96 -9.85
CA TYR A 37 -41.52 -30.81 -10.32
C TYR A 37 -42.80 -30.45 -9.56
N THR A 38 -43.75 -29.90 -10.30
CA THR A 38 -45.12 -29.63 -9.84
C THR A 38 -45.87 -30.96 -9.73
N VAL A 39 -46.23 -31.35 -8.52
CA VAL A 39 -47.32 -32.31 -8.30
C VAL A 39 -48.42 -31.54 -7.58
N ASN A 40 -49.57 -31.39 -8.25
CA ASN A 40 -50.81 -30.81 -7.69
C ASN A 40 -50.79 -29.30 -7.35
N GLY A 41 -50.29 -28.46 -8.27
CA GLY A 41 -50.70 -27.04 -8.34
C GLY A 41 -50.29 -26.13 -7.17
N SER A 42 -49.32 -26.54 -6.36
CA SER A 42 -48.78 -25.74 -5.25
C SER A 42 -47.33 -25.34 -5.55
N PHE A 43 -47.03 -24.04 -5.50
CA PHE A 43 -45.67 -23.52 -5.65
C PHE A 43 -44.90 -23.71 -4.34
N ILE A 44 -43.75 -24.38 -4.38
CA ILE A 44 -42.84 -24.50 -3.23
C ILE A 44 -41.50 -23.87 -3.65
N ASP A 45 -41.07 -22.86 -2.90
CA ASP A 45 -39.83 -22.11 -3.15
C ASP A 45 -38.59 -23.01 -2.97
N ALA A 46 -37.65 -22.93 -3.91
CA ALA A 46 -36.38 -23.64 -3.83
C ALA A 46 -35.45 -22.95 -2.83
N THR A 47 -35.17 -23.60 -1.70
CA THR A 47 -34.28 -23.05 -0.66
C THR A 47 -33.14 -24.00 -0.31
N VAL A 48 -31.91 -23.47 -0.35
CA VAL A 48 -30.71 -24.10 0.22
C VAL A 48 -30.92 -24.24 1.73
N SER A 49 -31.27 -25.45 2.17
CA SER A 49 -31.56 -25.75 3.57
C SER A 49 -30.28 -25.84 4.41
N SER A 50 -29.96 -24.75 5.10
CA SER A 50 -29.28 -24.80 6.41
C SER A 50 -30.34 -25.14 7.46
N GLU A 51 -30.03 -25.98 8.46
CA GLU A 51 -30.95 -26.50 9.50
C GLU A 51 -31.90 -25.48 10.16
N ASP A 52 -31.62 -24.18 10.04
CA ASP A 52 -32.42 -23.09 10.63
C ASP A 52 -33.34 -22.33 9.64
N GLY A 53 -33.51 -22.78 8.38
CA GLY A 53 -34.35 -22.10 7.38
C GLY A 53 -33.85 -20.70 6.98
N LYS A 54 -32.62 -20.33 7.36
CA LYS A 54 -31.97 -19.06 7.01
C LYS A 54 -31.05 -19.26 5.82
N TRP A 55 -31.25 -18.41 4.81
CA TRP A 55 -30.58 -18.49 3.51
C TRP A 55 -29.14 -17.95 3.58
N TRP A 56 -28.80 -17.27 4.69
CA TRP A 56 -27.51 -16.67 4.95
C TRP A 56 -27.10 -16.94 6.40
N ASN A 57 -25.86 -17.42 6.58
CA ASN A 57 -25.24 -17.62 7.88
C ASN A 57 -23.82 -17.04 7.87
N TRP A 58 -23.46 -16.28 8.91
CA TRP A 58 -22.11 -15.74 9.10
C TRP A 58 -21.05 -16.85 9.13
N HIS A 59 -21.40 -18.00 9.70
CA HIS A 59 -20.50 -19.16 9.73
C HIS A 59 -20.20 -19.68 8.32
N LEU A 60 -21.20 -19.76 7.44
CA LEU A 60 -20.99 -20.16 6.04
C LEU A 60 -20.08 -19.18 5.29
N LEU A 61 -20.29 -17.87 5.47
CA LEU A 61 -19.44 -16.85 4.84
C LEU A 61 -17.98 -16.95 5.32
N ARG A 62 -17.79 -17.14 6.63
CA ARG A 62 -16.46 -17.33 7.23
C ARG A 62 -15.80 -18.60 6.71
N ASP A 63 -16.53 -19.70 6.62
CA ASP A 63 -16.00 -21.00 6.23
C ASP A 63 -15.64 -21.02 4.74
N LEU A 64 -16.46 -20.39 3.88
CA LEU A 64 -16.13 -20.11 2.46
C LEU A 64 -14.84 -19.30 2.33
N PHE A 65 -14.74 -18.19 3.06
CA PHE A 65 -13.58 -17.30 2.99
C PHE A 65 -12.30 -17.96 3.47
N ASN A 66 -12.38 -18.66 4.60
CA ASN A 66 -11.26 -19.44 5.13
C ASN A 66 -10.82 -20.48 4.10
N TRP A 67 -11.76 -21.22 3.50
CA TRP A 67 -11.45 -22.26 2.54
C TRP A 67 -10.66 -21.72 1.32
N GLY A 68 -11.06 -20.57 0.76
CA GLY A 68 -10.30 -19.93 -0.32
C GLY A 68 -8.93 -19.39 0.10
N ILE A 69 -8.86 -18.71 1.25
CA ILE A 69 -7.62 -18.10 1.76
C ILE A 69 -6.55 -19.13 2.06
N TRP A 70 -6.90 -20.16 2.83
CA TRP A 70 -5.95 -21.20 3.23
C TRP A 70 -5.36 -21.91 2.02
N LYS A 71 -6.15 -22.08 0.94
CA LYS A 71 -5.69 -22.65 -0.34
C LYS A 71 -4.68 -21.74 -1.04
N VAL A 72 -4.88 -20.42 -1.09
CA VAL A 72 -3.90 -19.47 -1.65
C VAL A 72 -2.57 -19.53 -0.90
N PHE A 73 -2.60 -19.71 0.42
CA PHE A 73 -1.40 -19.88 1.24
C PHE A 73 -0.79 -21.29 1.20
N GLY A 74 -1.31 -22.19 0.34
CA GLY A 74 -0.72 -23.51 0.10
C GLY A 74 -1.28 -24.63 0.99
N GLN A 75 -2.29 -24.37 1.82
CA GLN A 75 -2.96 -25.43 2.57
C GLN A 75 -3.97 -26.17 1.68
N VAL A 76 -3.46 -27.04 0.82
CA VAL A 76 -4.29 -27.94 0.02
C VAL A 76 -4.63 -29.16 0.88
N ALA A 77 -5.66 -29.04 1.73
CA ALA A 77 -6.22 -30.21 2.43
C ALA A 77 -6.55 -31.34 1.42
N GLU A 78 -6.17 -32.56 1.81
CA GLU A 78 -6.34 -33.83 1.09
C GLU A 78 -7.79 -34.05 0.64
N PRO A 79 -8.01 -34.79 -0.46
CA PRO A 79 -9.37 -35.11 -0.90
C PRO A 79 -10.03 -35.93 0.21
N TYR A 80 -11.07 -35.34 0.80
CA TYR A 80 -12.13 -36.00 1.56
C TYR A 80 -11.67 -37.20 2.41
N LYS A 81 -11.31 -36.97 3.69
CA LYS A 81 -11.21 -38.06 4.66
C LYS A 81 -12.61 -38.66 4.86
N ASN A 82 -12.94 -39.68 4.08
CA ASN A 82 -13.96 -40.63 4.49
C ASN A 82 -13.37 -41.43 5.66
N ASN A 83 -13.81 -41.09 6.86
CA ASN A 83 -13.81 -42.03 7.97
C ASN A 83 -14.78 -43.17 7.63
N ALA A 84 -14.36 -44.07 6.74
CA ALA A 84 -15.09 -45.28 6.39
C ALA A 84 -14.19 -46.48 6.65
N THR A 85 -14.46 -47.16 7.77
CA THR A 85 -14.18 -48.59 7.95
C THR A 85 -15.03 -49.48 7.05
N ASP A 86 -15.88 -48.91 6.19
CA ASP A 86 -16.77 -49.65 5.32
C ASP A 86 -16.20 -49.69 3.89
N MET A 87 -15.48 -50.77 3.65
CA MET A 87 -15.16 -51.29 2.32
C MET A 87 -16.47 -51.70 1.65
N ASP A 88 -17.21 -50.76 1.04
CA ASP A 88 -18.22 -51.05 -0.03
C ASP A 88 -18.93 -49.80 -0.59
N ALA A 89 -18.39 -48.59 -0.39
CA ALA A 89 -18.86 -47.40 -1.09
C ALA A 89 -17.70 -46.73 -1.84
N VAL A 90 -17.32 -47.29 -2.99
CA VAL A 90 -16.71 -46.47 -4.06
C VAL A 90 -17.81 -45.53 -4.53
N SER A 91 -18.01 -44.45 -3.77
CA SER A 91 -19.11 -43.52 -3.96
C SER A 91 -18.86 -42.76 -5.27
N GLU A 92 -19.91 -42.68 -6.08
CA GLU A 92 -20.04 -41.95 -7.35
C GLU A 92 -19.65 -40.45 -7.28
N ASN A 93 -19.23 -39.96 -6.10
CA ASN A 93 -18.74 -38.60 -5.83
C ASN A 93 -17.24 -38.36 -6.11
N ASP A 94 -16.48 -39.35 -6.60
CA ASP A 94 -15.03 -39.20 -6.81
C ASP A 94 -14.66 -38.24 -7.98
N VAL A 95 -15.58 -38.07 -8.92
CA VAL A 95 -15.38 -37.20 -10.09
C VAL A 95 -15.32 -35.73 -9.67
N TYR A 96 -16.27 -35.26 -8.84
CA TYR A 96 -16.31 -33.87 -8.37
C TYR A 96 -15.15 -33.54 -7.44
N GLY A 97 -14.75 -34.47 -6.56
CA GLY A 97 -13.58 -34.31 -5.69
C GLY A 97 -12.29 -34.13 -6.49
N THR A 98 -12.09 -34.95 -7.52
CA THR A 98 -10.94 -34.87 -8.42
C THR A 98 -10.93 -33.56 -9.23
N PHE A 99 -12.09 -33.13 -9.74
CA PHE A 99 -12.20 -31.85 -10.44
C PHE A 99 -11.90 -30.65 -9.54
N VAL A 100 -12.42 -30.64 -8.30
CA VAL A 100 -12.17 -29.56 -7.34
C VAL A 100 -10.69 -29.51 -6.94
N PHE A 101 -10.03 -30.67 -6.81
CA PHE A 101 -8.59 -30.72 -6.55
C PHE A 101 -7.76 -30.16 -7.72
N LEU A 102 -8.09 -30.55 -8.95
CA LEU A 102 -7.42 -30.03 -10.16
C LEU A 102 -7.67 -28.53 -10.32
N TYR A 103 -8.91 -28.08 -10.11
CA TYR A 103 -9.29 -26.67 -10.13
C TYR A 103 -8.54 -25.86 -9.06
N ALA A 104 -8.46 -26.38 -7.83
CA ALA A 104 -7.69 -25.75 -6.75
C ALA A 104 -6.20 -25.67 -7.08
N THR A 105 -5.62 -26.70 -7.70
CA THR A 105 -4.20 -26.71 -8.09
C THR A 105 -3.90 -25.63 -9.13
N VAL A 106 -4.70 -25.55 -10.19
CA VAL A 106 -4.58 -24.50 -11.21
C VAL A 106 -4.79 -23.12 -10.59
N PHE A 107 -5.79 -22.98 -9.71
CA PHE A 107 -6.07 -21.74 -9.00
C PHE A 107 -4.90 -21.27 -8.14
N VAL A 108 -4.24 -22.16 -7.39
CA VAL A 108 -3.05 -21.82 -6.59
C VAL A 108 -1.89 -21.36 -7.46
N VAL A 109 -1.65 -22.03 -8.60
CA VAL A 109 -0.61 -21.62 -9.55
C VAL A 109 -0.91 -20.24 -10.15
N LEU A 110 -2.15 -20.02 -10.61
CA LEU A 110 -2.58 -18.73 -11.15
C LEU A 110 -2.52 -17.64 -10.07
N SER A 111 -2.96 -17.91 -8.85
CA SER A 111 -2.87 -16.98 -7.72
C SER A 111 -1.43 -16.59 -7.43
N ASN A 112 -0.54 -17.57 -7.32
CA ASN A 112 0.84 -17.32 -6.94
C ASN A 112 1.64 -16.64 -8.06
N ILE A 113 1.36 -16.93 -9.33
CA ILE A 113 2.05 -16.26 -10.45
C ILE A 113 1.42 -14.89 -10.74
N LEU A 114 0.10 -14.76 -10.73
CA LEU A 114 -0.59 -13.51 -11.07
C LEU A 114 -0.60 -12.52 -9.90
N LEU A 115 -1.00 -12.94 -8.71
CA LEU A 115 -1.14 -12.04 -7.56
C LEU A 115 0.22 -11.55 -7.06
N LEU A 116 1.23 -12.42 -6.98
CA LEU A 116 2.56 -12.02 -6.50
C LEU A 116 3.25 -11.08 -7.49
N ASN A 117 3.15 -11.35 -8.79
CA ASN A 117 3.76 -10.47 -9.81
C ASN A 117 3.10 -9.09 -9.86
N VAL A 118 1.76 -9.04 -9.77
CA VAL A 118 1.03 -7.76 -9.71
C VAL A 118 1.31 -7.03 -8.40
N LEU A 119 1.37 -7.74 -7.27
CA LEU A 119 1.68 -7.16 -5.96
C LEU A 119 3.07 -6.54 -5.93
N ILE A 120 4.07 -7.26 -6.43
CA ILE A 120 5.44 -6.75 -6.51
C ILE A 120 5.52 -5.55 -7.44
N ALA A 121 4.85 -5.56 -8.58
CA ALA A 121 4.82 -4.43 -9.50
C ALA A 121 4.22 -3.17 -8.85
N MET A 122 3.07 -3.30 -8.17
CA MET A 122 2.43 -2.20 -7.46
C MET A 122 3.27 -1.68 -6.28
N PHE A 123 3.91 -2.59 -5.52
CA PHE A 123 4.81 -2.19 -4.45
C PHE A 123 6.04 -1.47 -5.00
N ASN A 124 6.67 -1.94 -6.07
CA ASN A 124 7.82 -1.28 -6.67
C ASN A 124 7.49 0.14 -7.13
N GLN A 125 6.36 0.33 -7.78
CA GLN A 125 5.89 1.66 -8.18
C GLN A 125 5.63 2.56 -6.96
N THR A 126 4.91 2.02 -5.97
CA THR A 126 4.51 2.79 -4.79
C THR A 126 5.69 3.13 -3.88
N ILE A 127 6.62 2.19 -3.68
CA ILE A 127 7.84 2.37 -2.89
C ILE A 127 8.68 3.50 -3.50
N GLY A 128 8.82 3.56 -4.82
CA GLY A 128 9.54 4.64 -5.49
C GLY A 128 8.96 6.02 -5.17
N GLU A 129 7.64 6.17 -5.27
CA GLU A 129 6.95 7.42 -4.97
C GLU A 129 6.99 7.78 -3.47
N VAL A 130 6.76 6.78 -2.61
CA VAL A 130 6.69 6.93 -1.16
C VAL A 130 8.06 7.23 -0.57
N ILE A 131 9.15 6.63 -1.06
CA ILE A 131 10.51 6.91 -0.57
C ILE A 131 10.84 8.40 -0.72
N ASN A 132 10.49 9.01 -1.85
CA ASN A 132 10.80 10.42 -2.11
C ASN A 132 9.99 11.35 -1.18
N LYS A 133 8.69 11.09 -1.00
CA LYS A 133 7.84 11.86 -0.07
C LYS A 133 8.23 11.62 1.39
N SER A 134 8.55 10.38 1.74
CA SER A 134 8.92 9.95 3.09
C SER A 134 10.26 10.54 3.55
N LYS A 135 11.24 10.69 2.65
CA LYS A 135 12.52 11.36 2.99
C LYS A 135 12.33 12.76 3.56
N THR A 136 11.41 13.54 2.99
CA THR A 136 11.10 14.89 3.48
C THR A 136 10.43 14.85 4.85
N VAL A 137 9.44 13.98 5.02
CA VAL A 137 8.75 13.77 6.31
C VAL A 137 9.73 13.30 7.37
N TRP A 138 10.61 12.36 7.06
CA TRP A 138 11.63 11.86 7.96
C TRP A 138 12.62 12.96 8.36
N ARG A 139 13.05 13.82 7.44
CA ARG A 139 13.91 14.98 7.78
C ARG A 139 13.20 15.92 8.76
N TYR A 140 11.91 16.17 8.57
CA TYR A 140 11.11 17.00 9.47
C TYR A 140 10.94 16.35 10.84
N GLN A 141 10.59 15.07 10.89
CA GLN A 141 10.47 14.29 12.12
C GLN A 141 11.81 14.19 12.86
N ARG A 142 12.91 14.05 12.12
CA ARG A 142 14.26 14.02 12.70
C ARG A 142 14.60 15.34 13.39
N PHE A 143 14.20 16.48 12.83
CA PHE A 143 14.40 17.77 13.50
C PHE A 143 13.68 17.80 14.85
N TRP A 144 12.38 17.47 14.86
CA TRP A 144 11.59 17.41 16.10
C TRP A 144 12.15 16.42 17.11
N LEU A 145 12.58 15.24 16.65
CA LEU A 145 13.17 14.22 17.50
C LEU A 145 14.48 14.71 18.16
N VAL A 146 15.33 15.40 17.39
CA VAL A 146 16.60 15.93 17.90
C VAL A 146 16.35 17.10 18.86
N ASP A 147 15.40 17.98 18.56
CA ASP A 147 15.01 19.09 19.45
C ASP A 147 14.46 18.56 20.78
N GLU A 148 13.58 17.56 20.74
CA GLU A 148 13.04 16.91 21.93
C GLU A 148 14.14 16.18 22.74
N CYS A 149 15.06 15.49 22.05
CA CYS A 149 16.19 14.81 22.68
C CYS A 149 17.18 15.80 23.33
N SER A 150 17.34 16.99 22.76
CA SER A 150 18.22 18.04 23.30
C SER A 150 17.64 18.70 24.56
N LYS A 151 16.31 18.75 24.69
CA LYS A 151 15.60 19.30 25.86
C LYS A 151 15.46 18.29 26.99
N LYS A 152 15.38 17.00 26.65
CA LYS A 152 15.33 15.90 27.63
C LYS A 152 16.72 15.62 28.18
N SER A 153 16.77 15.15 29.42
CA SER A 153 18.02 14.69 30.02
C SER A 153 18.60 13.56 29.19
N ILE A 154 19.92 13.59 28.96
CA ILE A 154 20.69 12.65 28.10
C ILE A 154 20.61 11.18 28.60
N LEU A 155 20.00 10.95 29.75
CA LEU A 155 19.95 9.65 30.41
C LEU A 155 18.67 8.86 30.06
N PRO A 156 18.77 7.52 29.95
CA PRO A 156 17.63 6.66 29.64
C PRO A 156 16.52 6.79 30.72
N PRO A 157 15.27 6.42 30.39
CA PRO A 157 14.10 6.57 31.27
C PRO A 157 14.32 6.25 32.76
N PRO A 158 15.01 5.15 33.17
CA PRO A 158 15.22 4.83 34.59
C PRO A 158 16.12 5.84 35.34
N LEU A 159 17.01 6.56 34.66
CA LEU A 159 17.95 7.51 35.27
C LEU A 159 17.48 8.98 35.20
N SER A 160 16.33 9.23 34.58
CA SER A 160 15.73 10.57 34.46
C SER A 160 15.38 11.18 35.83
N ILE A 161 14.94 10.36 36.78
CA ILE A 161 14.52 10.80 38.13
C ILE A 161 15.68 11.40 38.93
N ALA A 162 16.87 10.82 38.82
CA ALA A 162 18.07 11.33 39.48
C ALA A 162 18.50 12.71 38.90
N CYS A 163 18.34 12.91 37.59
CA CYS A 163 18.63 14.20 36.96
C CYS A 163 17.63 15.30 37.40
N HIS A 164 16.34 14.95 37.53
CA HIS A 164 15.33 15.88 38.07
C HIS A 164 15.60 16.23 39.54
N LEU A 165 16.04 15.26 40.37
CA LEU A 165 16.45 15.51 41.76
C LEU A 165 17.65 16.45 41.87
N VAL A 166 18.70 16.24 41.05
CA VAL A 166 19.89 17.11 41.04
C VAL A 166 19.53 18.52 40.59
N SER A 167 18.70 18.68 39.55
CA SER A 167 18.19 19.99 39.09
C SER A 167 17.35 20.69 40.16
N PHE A 168 16.52 19.95 40.90
CA PHE A 168 15.73 20.49 42.01
C PHE A 168 16.64 21.00 43.14
N ILE A 169 17.68 20.24 43.50
CA ILE A 169 18.64 20.58 44.57
C ILE A 169 19.50 21.78 44.18
N THR A 170 19.93 21.89 42.92
CA THR A 170 20.76 22.99 42.42
C THR A 170 19.97 24.30 42.23
N ASN A 171 18.67 24.24 41.98
CA ASN A 171 17.82 25.44 41.84
C ASN A 171 17.30 25.99 43.17
N LEU A 172 17.26 25.20 44.25
CA LEU A 172 16.92 25.65 45.61
C LEU A 172 17.72 26.87 46.09
N PRO A 173 19.06 26.93 45.97
CA PRO A 173 19.84 28.10 46.36
C PRO A 173 19.66 29.31 45.41
N CYS A 174 19.27 29.10 44.15
CA CYS A 174 18.95 30.20 43.21
C CYS A 174 17.64 30.91 43.57
N LEU A 175 16.65 30.20 44.15
CA LEU A 175 15.41 30.81 44.65
C LEU A 175 15.65 31.70 45.88
N LEU A 176 16.69 31.41 46.66
CA LEU A 176 17.10 32.22 47.82
C LEU A 176 18.09 33.35 47.46
N LYS A 177 18.64 33.35 46.24
CA LYS A 177 19.63 34.34 45.78
C LYS A 177 19.07 35.24 44.67
N ARG A 178 17.90 35.83 44.92
CA ARG A 178 17.29 36.83 44.02
C ARG A 178 17.88 38.22 44.24
N ASN A 179 19.14 38.44 43.85
CA ASN A 179 19.67 39.81 43.69
C ASN A 179 20.91 39.95 42.78
N ASN A 180 21.28 38.93 42.00
CA ASN A 180 22.31 39.14 40.98
C ASN A 180 21.64 39.55 39.67
N PRO A 181 22.00 40.72 39.08
CA PRO A 181 21.52 41.10 37.77
C PRO A 181 21.89 40.01 36.77
N VAL A 182 20.92 39.67 35.92
CA VAL A 182 21.06 38.76 34.79
C VAL A 182 22.31 39.19 34.01
N PRO A 183 23.36 38.34 33.86
CA PRO A 183 24.41 38.65 32.93
C PRO A 183 23.75 38.76 31.56
N ASP A 184 23.97 39.88 30.88
CA ASP A 184 23.45 40.13 29.55
C ASP A 184 23.66 38.90 28.66
N LYS A 185 22.61 38.60 27.88
CA LYS A 185 22.53 37.50 26.92
C LYS A 185 23.89 37.24 26.26
N PRO A 186 24.27 35.97 26.05
CA PRO A 186 25.61 35.60 25.65
C PRO A 186 26.05 36.48 24.48
N GLU A 187 27.20 37.13 24.70
CA GLU A 187 28.03 37.79 23.72
C GLU A 187 27.76 37.20 22.32
N LYS A 188 26.98 37.94 21.50
CA LYS A 188 26.80 37.68 20.07
C LYS A 188 28.14 38.02 19.39
N SER A 189 29.11 37.18 19.71
CA SER A 189 30.51 37.25 19.35
C SER A 189 30.66 37.14 17.84
N LYS A 190 31.78 37.65 17.33
CA LYS A 190 32.21 37.81 15.92
C LYS A 190 31.75 36.72 14.93
N ASN A 191 31.49 35.50 15.40
CA ASN A 191 30.87 34.38 14.69
C ASN A 191 29.59 34.75 13.91
N ASN A 192 28.75 35.66 14.43
CA ASN A 192 27.51 36.08 13.76
C ASN A 192 27.75 36.90 12.47
N TYR A 193 28.81 37.72 12.43
CA TYR A 193 29.17 38.50 11.24
C TYR A 193 29.68 37.61 10.11
N TYR A 194 30.54 36.63 10.44
CA TYR A 194 31.03 35.66 9.46
C TYR A 194 29.90 34.77 8.92
N GLN A 195 28.97 34.33 9.78
CA GLN A 195 27.79 33.60 9.33
C GLN A 195 26.93 34.43 8.37
N MET A 196 26.63 35.69 8.73
CA MET A 196 25.81 36.56 7.88
C MET A 196 26.47 36.87 6.52
N ASN A 197 27.79 37.04 6.50
CA ASN A 197 28.51 37.24 5.24
C ASN A 197 28.59 35.97 4.39
N LEU A 198 28.75 34.79 5.02
CA LEU A 198 28.70 33.51 4.31
C LEU A 198 27.32 33.30 3.68
N GLU A 199 26.24 33.52 4.44
CA GLU A 199 24.88 33.42 3.93
C GLU A 199 24.65 34.31 2.71
N LYS A 200 25.15 35.56 2.72
CA LYS A 200 25.10 36.46 1.55
C LYS A 200 25.82 35.88 0.35
N VAL A 201 27.06 35.39 0.52
CA VAL A 201 27.85 34.82 -0.58
C VAL A 201 27.17 33.58 -1.18
N TYR A 202 26.63 32.69 -0.34
CA TYR A 202 25.92 31.51 -0.80
C TYR A 202 24.59 31.88 -1.48
N ALA A 203 23.84 32.85 -0.96
CA ALA A 203 22.61 33.34 -1.56
C ALA A 203 22.85 33.96 -2.95
N GLU A 204 23.89 34.77 -3.10
CA GLU A 204 24.27 35.33 -4.40
C GLU A 204 24.66 34.25 -5.41
N LYS A 205 25.44 33.24 -4.98
CA LYS A 205 25.83 32.13 -5.84
C LYS A 205 24.62 31.31 -6.29
N TYR A 206 23.69 31.03 -5.38
CA TYR A 206 22.45 30.33 -5.67
C TYR A 206 21.55 31.13 -6.63
N TRP A 207 21.39 32.44 -6.38
CA TRP A 207 20.63 33.33 -7.27
C TRP A 207 21.21 33.37 -8.68
N LYS A 208 22.53 33.60 -8.82
CA LYS A 208 23.21 33.63 -10.12
C LYS A 208 23.04 32.31 -10.87
N SER A 209 23.20 31.17 -10.20
CA SER A 209 23.00 29.86 -10.81
C SER A 209 21.55 29.62 -11.25
N ASN A 210 20.55 30.03 -10.46
CA ASN A 210 19.14 29.89 -10.83
C ASN A 210 18.74 30.79 -11.99
N VAL A 211 19.21 32.04 -12.02
CA VAL A 211 18.99 32.95 -13.14
C VAL A 211 19.62 32.38 -14.40
N PHE A 212 20.86 31.88 -14.31
CA PHE A 212 21.53 31.21 -15.43
C PHE A 212 20.75 29.99 -15.92
N ASN A 213 20.32 29.09 -15.03
CA ASN A 213 19.53 27.91 -15.39
C ASN A 213 18.20 28.30 -16.07
N ARG A 214 17.57 29.38 -15.61
CA ARG A 214 16.34 29.91 -16.23
C ARG A 214 16.62 30.43 -17.64
N ASP A 215 17.69 31.19 -17.85
CA ASP A 215 18.09 31.72 -19.17
C ASP A 215 18.46 30.60 -20.16
N VAL A 216 19.19 29.59 -19.70
CA VAL A 216 19.48 28.39 -20.50
C VAL A 216 18.17 27.71 -20.89
N LYS A 217 17.26 27.51 -19.95
CA LYS A 217 15.95 26.88 -20.22
C LYS A 217 15.12 27.68 -21.23
N THR A 218 15.04 29.01 -21.08
CA THR A 218 14.29 29.84 -22.04
C THR A 218 14.91 29.80 -23.44
N LYS A 219 16.24 29.75 -23.54
CA LYS A 219 16.93 29.60 -24.82
C LYS A 219 16.70 28.23 -25.46
N THR A 220 16.71 27.15 -24.67
CA THR A 220 16.41 25.81 -25.17
C THR A 220 14.97 25.68 -25.63
N ASP A 221 14.02 26.23 -24.86
CA ASP A 221 12.59 26.21 -25.20
C ASP A 221 12.33 26.98 -26.50
N LEU A 222 12.97 28.15 -26.66
CA LEU A 222 12.88 28.95 -27.88
C LEU A 222 13.56 28.29 -29.09
N ALA A 223 14.64 27.52 -28.88
CA ALA A 223 15.25 26.73 -29.93
C ALA A 223 14.37 25.54 -30.36
N LEU A 224 13.70 24.87 -29.42
CA LEU A 224 12.74 23.81 -29.69
C LEU A 224 11.54 24.33 -30.49
N GLU A 225 10.96 25.45 -30.09
CA GLU A 225 9.85 26.08 -30.82
C GLU A 225 10.24 26.44 -32.27
N ARG A 226 11.46 26.93 -32.48
CA ARG A 226 12.01 27.20 -33.83
C ARG A 226 12.18 25.93 -34.66
N LEU A 227 12.52 24.80 -34.04
CA LEU A 227 12.63 23.52 -34.75
C LEU A 227 11.25 22.96 -35.10
N GLU A 228 10.29 23.05 -34.19
CA GLU A 228 8.91 22.61 -34.41
C GLU A 228 8.24 23.41 -35.53
N THR A 229 8.41 24.74 -35.53
CA THR A 229 7.87 25.61 -36.60
C THR A 229 8.50 25.31 -37.97
N LYS A 230 9.81 25.05 -38.04
CA LYS A 230 10.47 24.61 -39.26
C LYS A 230 9.94 23.26 -39.74
N LEU A 231 9.86 22.27 -38.85
CA LEU A 231 9.32 20.94 -39.17
C LEU A 231 7.88 21.03 -39.69
N ASN A 232 7.05 21.87 -39.07
CA ASN A 232 5.66 22.05 -39.50
C ASN A 232 5.59 22.71 -40.89
N LYS A 233 6.44 23.70 -41.16
CA LYS A 233 6.54 24.32 -42.49
C LYS A 233 6.98 23.33 -43.56
N ASP A 234 7.97 22.48 -43.27
CA ASP A 234 8.47 21.46 -44.18
C ASP A 234 7.41 20.37 -44.45
N LYS A 235 6.60 20.02 -43.44
CA LYS A 235 5.46 19.12 -43.63
C LYS A 235 4.40 19.72 -44.57
N VAL A 236 4.07 21.00 -44.40
CA VAL A 236 3.09 21.69 -45.26
C VAL A 236 3.58 21.76 -46.71
N SER A 237 4.84 22.11 -46.93
CA SER A 237 5.41 22.18 -48.29
C SER A 237 5.46 20.81 -48.98
N LEU A 238 5.72 19.72 -48.25
CA LEU A 238 5.64 18.37 -48.80
C LEU A 238 4.22 17.98 -49.20
N VAL A 239 3.20 18.34 -48.41
CA VAL A 239 1.79 18.08 -48.74
C VAL A 239 1.39 18.83 -50.02
N GLU A 240 1.77 20.10 -50.14
CA GLU A 240 1.51 20.91 -51.34
C GLU A 240 2.17 20.32 -52.60
N ASN A 241 3.43 19.88 -52.49
CA ASN A 241 4.13 19.24 -53.61
C ASN A 241 3.49 17.90 -54.02
N VAL A 242 3.01 17.10 -53.07
CA VAL A 242 2.32 15.83 -53.37
C VAL A 242 0.98 16.09 -54.07
N GLN A 243 0.27 17.17 -53.74
CA GLN A 243 -0.98 17.55 -54.40
C GLN A 243 -0.79 18.08 -55.83
N GLN A 244 0.37 18.67 -56.15
CA GLN A 244 0.70 19.15 -57.50
C GLN A 244 1.10 18.03 -58.47
N VAL A 245 1.44 16.83 -57.97
CA VAL A 245 1.86 15.67 -58.76
C VAL A 245 0.70 14.72 -59.09
N LYS A 246 -0.50 14.99 -58.57
CA LYS A 246 -1.75 14.28 -58.89
C LYS A 246 -2.60 15.09 -59.87
#